data_AF-A0A2J0KUJ6-F1
#
_entry.id   AF-A0A2J0KUJ6-F1
#
_cell.length_a   1.000
_cell.length_b   1.000
_cell.length_c   1.000
_cell.angle_alpha   90.00
_cell.angle_beta   90.00
_cell.angle_gamma   90.00
#
_symmetry.space_group_name_H-M   'P 1'
#
loop_
_entity.id
_entity.type
_entity.pdbx_description
1 polymer ?
#
loop_
_entity_poly.entity_id
_entity_poly.type
_entity_poly.pdbx_seq_one_letter_code
_entity_poly.pdbx_strand_id
1 'polypeptide(L)'
;MHFNPQRGFAFIMVLIFILALGLAGASFMVISSSEIIMTRMQNDSTKAFYLANAGIESGLYALLQDFNSGGGSPSWRDGDIDGIACGPNSASFYTLYGSTNLGEGSYTISLKNTANNDEIFVRATGTCGDNSRSIEVYVKAYNVSPWNNAIFGGAGTGGMLINGNVSIAGSVHILGTGIADTDFAMNMSGSAGIQNNYDGIPASLSSRIPACPTVDFGGENIQSLGATLRVKNGIVGLSGTADAGGTDVPGNSYKETLDGVYVTDGYGGNKGAANVYSDNGSSNPYDLGDSISFPSLNDSYTEPGGPTYTTYKDYLKANALVISNAAQLAALGSLTPTSNFSYTDGANSISMNGSGAMTISGIVYIQGGDLGMNKSGSNKTITYTGIGSILVEGDADASDGATQVNVNLLTSNTFPTSSALGVMSVGKITFDAANIDVIGAFYSQERINVAKQTNVGGTLVSNLIDMGSNVPSVYQVPALYTNLPPGMIGAGNSWIVVTSDWQEI
;
A
#
# COMPACT_ATOMS: atom_id res chain seq x y z
N MET A 1 37.88 89.39 -48.22
CA MET A 1 36.95 88.68 -47.31
C MET A 1 37.49 87.26 -47.16
N HIS A 2 38.29 87.02 -46.14
CA HIS A 2 38.99 85.75 -45.91
C HIS A 2 38.00 84.79 -45.21
N PHE A 3 37.36 83.89 -45.97
CA PHE A 3 36.57 82.82 -45.36
C PHE A 3 37.54 81.82 -44.74
N ASN A 4 37.52 81.71 -43.41
CA ASN A 4 38.37 80.79 -42.66
C ASN A 4 37.74 79.38 -42.68
N PRO A 5 38.28 78.41 -43.45
CA PRO A 5 37.65 77.10 -43.66
C PRO A 5 37.62 76.23 -42.39
N GLN A 6 38.38 76.59 -41.35
CA GLN A 6 38.45 75.86 -40.09
C GLN A 6 37.16 75.92 -39.25
N ARG A 7 36.32 76.96 -39.43
CA ARG A 7 35.07 77.12 -38.66
C ARG A 7 33.91 76.27 -39.19
N GLY A 8 33.88 75.96 -40.48
CA GLY A 8 32.84 75.09 -41.08
C GLY A 8 33.03 73.61 -40.77
N PHE A 9 34.29 73.14 -40.76
CA PHE A 9 34.62 71.75 -40.44
C PHE A 9 34.36 71.40 -38.97
N ALA A 10 34.65 72.31 -38.04
CA ALA A 10 34.37 72.13 -36.62
C ALA A 10 32.86 71.98 -36.34
N PHE A 11 32.01 72.75 -37.04
CA PHE A 11 30.56 72.64 -36.91
C PHE A 11 30.04 71.28 -37.40
N ILE A 12 30.55 70.78 -38.54
CA ILE A 12 30.19 69.46 -39.07
C ILE A 12 30.62 68.34 -38.11
N MET A 13 31.83 68.41 -37.55
CA MET A 13 32.30 67.43 -36.55
C MET A 13 31.44 67.42 -35.29
N VAL A 14 31.07 68.59 -34.76
CA VAL A 14 30.16 68.68 -33.60
C VAL A 14 28.78 68.10 -33.93
N LEU A 15 28.28 68.35 -35.14
CA LEU A 15 26.97 67.86 -35.57
C LEU A 15 26.98 66.34 -35.77
N ILE A 16 28.06 65.78 -36.33
CA ILE A 16 28.28 64.32 -36.42
C ILE A 16 28.40 63.71 -35.02
N PHE A 17 29.09 64.37 -34.08
CA PHE A 17 29.25 63.88 -32.72
C PHE A 17 27.94 63.90 -31.92
N ILE A 18 27.14 64.97 -32.06
CA ILE A 18 25.80 65.05 -31.46
C ILE A 18 24.87 64.01 -32.09
N LEU A 19 24.93 63.79 -33.40
CA LEU A 19 24.17 62.75 -34.08
C LEU A 19 24.57 61.35 -33.58
N ALA A 20 25.87 61.08 -33.45
CA ALA A 20 26.38 59.82 -32.93
C ALA A 20 25.97 59.58 -31.47
N LEU A 21 26.02 60.61 -30.62
CA LEU A 21 25.52 60.56 -29.24
C LEU A 21 24.01 60.36 -29.18
N GLY A 22 23.24 61.02 -30.05
CA GLY A 22 21.79 60.85 -30.13
C GLY A 22 21.40 59.44 -30.56
N LEU A 23 22.10 58.87 -31.56
CA LEU A 23 21.93 57.49 -31.98
C LEU A 23 22.31 56.51 -30.87
N ALA A 24 23.44 56.72 -30.19
CA ALA A 24 23.85 55.90 -29.05
C ALA A 24 22.82 55.95 -27.91
N GLY A 25 22.34 57.16 -27.56
CA GLY A 25 21.30 57.33 -26.54
C GLY A 25 19.99 56.62 -26.87
N ALA A 26 19.55 56.70 -28.14
CA ALA A 26 18.37 55.97 -28.61
C ALA A 26 18.58 54.45 -28.55
N SER A 27 19.76 53.95 -28.95
CA SER A 27 20.10 52.53 -28.86
C SER A 27 20.09 52.02 -27.41
N PHE A 28 20.65 52.79 -26.45
CA PHE A 28 20.60 52.43 -25.04
C PHE A 28 19.17 52.36 -24.48
N MET A 29 18.29 53.29 -24.88
CA MET A 29 16.88 53.23 -24.48
C MET A 29 16.17 51.99 -25.03
N VAL A 30 16.43 51.62 -26.29
CA VAL A 30 15.86 50.41 -26.90
C VAL A 30 16.34 49.16 -26.17
N ILE A 31 17.65 49.03 -25.90
CA ILE A 31 18.21 47.89 -25.16
C ILE A 31 17.59 47.81 -23.76
N SER A 32 17.54 48.91 -23.01
CA SER A 32 16.96 48.94 -21.67
C SER A 32 15.47 48.58 -21.65
N SER A 33 14.69 49.08 -22.62
CA SER A 33 13.27 48.70 -22.75
C SER A 33 13.09 47.21 -23.05
N SER A 34 13.98 46.65 -23.87
CA SER A 34 13.97 45.23 -24.22
C SER A 34 14.37 44.35 -23.02
N GLU A 35 15.35 44.78 -22.22
CA GLU A 35 15.74 44.09 -20.99
C GLU A 35 14.62 44.08 -19.94
N ILE A 36 13.89 45.18 -19.78
CA ILE A 36 12.74 45.26 -18.87
C ILE A 36 11.63 44.28 -19.31
N ILE A 37 11.32 44.23 -20.61
CA ILE A 37 10.32 43.30 -21.15
C ILE A 37 10.80 41.86 -20.96
N MET A 38 12.05 41.55 -21.29
CA MET A 38 12.62 40.22 -21.12
C MET A 38 12.60 39.77 -19.65
N THR A 39 12.94 40.66 -18.72
CA THR A 39 12.91 40.38 -17.28
C THR A 39 11.49 40.13 -16.80
N ARG A 40 10.51 40.93 -17.27
CA ARG A 40 9.10 40.69 -16.95
C ARG A 40 8.63 39.34 -17.50
N MET A 41 8.95 39.02 -18.75
CA MET A 41 8.59 37.73 -19.36
C MET A 41 9.21 36.56 -18.61
N GLN A 42 10.48 36.67 -18.17
CA GLN A 42 11.13 35.64 -17.35
C GLN A 42 10.40 35.47 -16.01
N ASN A 43 10.07 36.57 -15.32
CA ASN A 43 9.33 36.51 -14.06
C ASN A 43 7.93 35.89 -14.24
N ASP A 44 7.19 36.31 -15.27
CA ASP A 44 5.86 35.78 -15.58
C ASP A 44 5.93 34.31 -15.99
N SER A 45 6.97 33.89 -16.72
CA SER A 45 7.21 32.47 -17.05
C SER A 45 7.49 31.63 -15.79
N THR A 46 8.30 32.14 -14.86
CA THR A 46 8.53 31.48 -13.56
C THR A 46 7.25 31.39 -12.74
N LYS A 47 6.43 32.44 -12.69
CA LYS A 47 5.12 32.40 -12.03
C LYS A 47 4.18 31.38 -12.69
N ALA A 48 4.13 31.34 -14.02
CA ALA A 48 3.34 30.37 -14.77
C ALA A 48 3.77 28.92 -14.45
N PHE A 49 5.07 28.66 -14.29
CA PHE A 49 5.58 27.35 -13.86
C PHE A 49 5.12 26.99 -12.43
N TYR A 50 5.15 27.92 -11.48
CA TYR A 50 4.64 27.67 -10.13
C TYR A 50 3.12 27.44 -10.11
N LEU A 51 2.37 28.16 -10.95
CA LEU A 51 0.93 27.93 -11.13
C LEU A 51 0.65 26.55 -11.73
N ALA A 52 1.47 26.08 -12.68
CA ALA A 52 1.35 24.73 -13.22
C ALA A 52 1.60 23.67 -12.13
N ASN A 53 2.62 23.84 -11.28
CA ASN A 53 2.87 22.93 -10.15
C ASN A 53 1.71 22.92 -9.16
N ALA A 54 1.16 24.08 -8.80
CA ALA A 54 -0.03 24.14 -7.95
C ALA A 54 -1.23 23.41 -8.58
N GLY A 55 -1.38 23.49 -9.91
CA GLY A 55 -2.36 22.71 -10.66
C GLY A 55 -2.11 21.20 -10.58
N ILE A 56 -0.85 20.75 -10.70
CA ILE A 56 -0.52 19.31 -10.51
C ILE A 56 -0.91 18.86 -9.10
N GLU A 57 -0.49 19.55 -8.05
CA GLU A 57 -0.82 19.18 -6.66
C GLU A 57 -2.34 19.15 -6.41
N SER A 58 -3.06 20.15 -6.93
CA SER A 58 -4.53 20.19 -6.86
C SER A 58 -5.18 19.02 -7.61
N GLY A 59 -4.63 18.61 -8.76
CA GLY A 59 -5.10 17.46 -9.51
C GLY A 59 -4.84 16.14 -8.79
N LEU A 60 -3.63 15.95 -8.27
CA LEU A 60 -3.27 14.76 -7.48
C LEU A 60 -4.14 14.62 -6.23
N TYR A 61 -4.44 15.72 -5.55
CA TYR A 61 -5.35 15.71 -4.41
C TYR A 61 -6.76 15.24 -4.79
N ALA A 62 -7.33 15.74 -5.90
CA ALA A 62 -8.64 15.29 -6.37
C ALA A 62 -8.64 13.80 -6.74
N LEU A 63 -7.59 13.34 -7.43
CA LEU A 63 -7.41 11.92 -7.77
C LEU A 63 -7.32 11.01 -6.53
N LEU A 64 -6.63 11.48 -5.49
CA LEU A 64 -6.51 10.76 -4.22
C LEU A 64 -7.87 10.68 -3.50
N GLN A 65 -8.62 11.78 -3.47
CA GLN A 65 -9.94 11.80 -2.84
C GLN A 65 -10.95 10.93 -3.58
N ASP A 66 -10.88 10.91 -4.90
CA ASP A 66 -11.67 10.00 -5.73
C ASP A 66 -11.46 8.54 -5.33
N PHE A 67 -10.20 8.11 -5.15
CA PHE A 67 -9.89 6.73 -4.73
C PHE A 67 -10.28 6.42 -3.29
N ASN A 68 -10.19 7.41 -2.39
CA ASN A 68 -10.58 7.22 -0.98
C ASN A 68 -12.09 7.27 -0.77
N SER A 69 -12.83 7.91 -1.68
CA SER A 69 -14.30 8.01 -1.64
C SER A 69 -15.01 6.94 -2.51
N GLY A 70 -14.37 6.49 -3.58
CA GLY A 70 -14.79 5.35 -4.38
C GLY A 70 -14.73 4.08 -3.55
N GLY A 71 -15.83 3.30 -3.54
CA GLY A 71 -16.01 2.14 -2.66
C GLY A 71 -15.02 0.97 -2.87
N GLY A 72 -15.52 -0.25 -3.04
CA GLY A 72 -14.66 -1.44 -3.10
C GLY A 72 -13.82 -1.61 -4.38
N SER A 73 -13.99 -0.74 -5.38
CA SER A 73 -13.26 -0.80 -6.66
C SER A 73 -13.16 0.60 -7.30
N PRO A 74 -12.41 1.53 -6.71
CA PRO A 74 -12.22 2.87 -7.26
C PRO A 74 -11.51 2.81 -8.63
N SER A 75 -11.80 3.78 -9.49
CA SER A 75 -11.28 3.80 -10.86
C SER A 75 -11.39 5.20 -11.45
N TRP A 76 -10.27 5.78 -11.90
CA TRP A 76 -10.28 7.09 -12.58
C TRP A 76 -10.89 7.06 -14.00
N ARG A 77 -11.34 5.89 -14.44
CA ARG A 77 -11.95 5.66 -15.76
C ARG A 77 -13.47 5.63 -15.73
N ASP A 78 -14.09 5.77 -14.57
CA ASP A 78 -15.55 5.70 -14.42
C ASP A 78 -16.27 6.99 -14.90
N GLY A 79 -15.52 8.04 -15.23
CA GLY A 79 -16.04 9.30 -15.79
C GLY A 79 -16.41 10.32 -14.71
N ASP A 80 -16.01 10.08 -13.47
CA ASP A 80 -16.11 11.01 -12.36
C ASP A 80 -14.75 11.09 -11.66
N ILE A 81 -14.39 12.25 -11.15
CA ILE A 81 -13.20 12.40 -10.28
C ILE A 81 -13.62 13.29 -9.11
N ASP A 82 -13.78 12.68 -7.93
CA ASP A 82 -14.19 13.38 -6.69
C ASP A 82 -15.51 14.16 -6.87
N GLY A 83 -16.51 13.53 -7.50
CA GLY A 83 -17.81 14.16 -7.78
C GLY A 83 -17.81 15.13 -8.96
N ILE A 84 -16.67 15.30 -9.65
CA ILE A 84 -16.56 16.10 -10.86
C ILE A 84 -16.69 15.18 -12.07
N ALA A 85 -17.87 15.25 -12.70
CA ALA A 85 -18.11 14.61 -13.99
C ALA A 85 -17.12 15.17 -15.02
N CYS A 86 -16.14 14.35 -15.39
CA CYS A 86 -15.10 14.68 -16.35
C CYS A 86 -15.13 13.64 -17.47
N GLY A 87 -14.72 14.04 -18.67
CA GLY A 87 -15.03 13.31 -19.91
C GLY A 87 -14.75 11.79 -19.88
N PRO A 88 -15.44 11.00 -20.71
CA PRO A 88 -15.34 9.55 -20.68
C PRO A 88 -13.92 9.06 -20.95
N ASN A 89 -13.62 7.83 -20.53
CA ASN A 89 -12.43 7.03 -20.88
C ASN A 89 -11.95 7.28 -22.32
N SER A 90 -11.02 8.22 -22.47
CA SER A 90 -10.53 8.72 -23.75
C SER A 90 -9.01 8.65 -23.77
N ALA A 91 -8.46 8.26 -24.93
CA ALA A 91 -7.02 8.33 -25.20
C ALA A 91 -6.51 9.77 -25.38
N SER A 92 -7.41 10.77 -25.38
CA SER A 92 -7.09 12.20 -25.45
C SER A 92 -7.30 12.90 -24.11
N PHE A 93 -6.55 13.97 -23.87
CA PHE A 93 -6.72 14.79 -22.67
C PHE A 93 -8.12 15.40 -22.61
N TYR A 94 -8.77 15.25 -21.45
CA TYR A 94 -10.05 15.89 -21.11
C TYR A 94 -9.86 16.80 -19.90
N THR A 95 -10.69 17.84 -19.79
CA THR A 95 -10.56 18.85 -18.74
C THR A 95 -11.15 18.35 -17.42
N LEU A 96 -10.38 18.46 -16.34
CA LEU A 96 -10.88 18.37 -14.96
C LEU A 96 -11.27 19.76 -14.46
N TYR A 97 -10.33 20.71 -14.54
CA TYR A 97 -10.53 22.11 -14.17
C TYR A 97 -10.21 23.05 -15.34
N GLY A 98 -11.22 23.78 -15.81
CA GLY A 98 -11.11 24.62 -17.01
C GLY A 98 -10.36 25.93 -16.83
N SER A 99 -10.34 26.49 -15.61
CA SER A 99 -9.46 27.59 -15.19
C SER A 99 -9.72 27.89 -13.71
N THR A 100 -8.68 27.79 -12.89
CA THR A 100 -8.73 28.13 -11.46
C THR A 100 -7.77 29.28 -11.19
N ASN A 101 -8.27 30.36 -10.60
CA ASN A 101 -7.46 31.53 -10.29
C ASN A 101 -6.63 31.31 -9.03
N LEU A 102 -5.35 31.67 -9.09
CA LEU A 102 -4.44 31.62 -7.94
C LEU A 102 -3.45 32.79 -8.03
N GLY A 103 -3.56 33.74 -7.10
CA GLY A 103 -2.72 34.95 -7.12
C GLY A 103 -2.96 35.81 -8.37
N GLU A 104 -1.88 36.11 -9.10
CA GLU A 104 -1.88 36.97 -10.30
C GLU A 104 -2.13 36.21 -11.61
N GLY A 105 -2.40 34.90 -11.55
CA GLY A 105 -2.64 34.08 -12.73
C GLY A 105 -3.68 32.99 -12.49
N SER A 106 -3.71 32.02 -13.40
CA SER A 106 -4.60 30.87 -13.32
C SER A 106 -3.89 29.59 -13.74
N TYR A 107 -4.49 28.46 -13.42
CA TYR A 107 -4.08 27.17 -13.95
C TYR A 107 -5.28 26.39 -14.48
N THR A 108 -5.03 25.51 -15.45
CA THR A 108 -5.99 24.52 -15.94
C THR A 108 -5.44 23.13 -15.66
N ILE A 109 -6.33 22.14 -15.50
CA ILE A 109 -5.95 20.74 -15.26
C ILE A 109 -6.71 19.86 -16.26
N SER A 110 -5.98 18.97 -16.88
CA SER A 110 -6.48 17.98 -17.81
C SER A 110 -5.93 16.59 -17.50
N LEU A 111 -6.72 15.57 -17.80
CA LEU A 111 -6.44 14.17 -17.50
C LEU A 111 -6.48 13.35 -18.78
N LYS A 112 -5.67 12.29 -18.87
CA LYS A 112 -5.71 11.31 -19.97
C LYS A 112 -5.60 9.90 -19.39
N ASN A 113 -6.66 9.12 -19.59
CA ASN A 113 -6.77 7.76 -19.08
C ASN A 113 -5.80 6.79 -19.75
N THR A 114 -5.42 5.75 -19.03
CA THR A 114 -4.64 4.63 -19.57
C THR A 114 -5.52 3.37 -19.72
N ALA A 115 -4.88 2.23 -20.02
CA ALA A 115 -5.56 0.94 -20.04
C ALA A 115 -5.99 0.48 -18.63
N ASN A 116 -5.29 0.94 -17.59
CA ASN A 116 -5.46 0.55 -16.20
C ASN A 116 -6.36 1.53 -15.44
N ASN A 117 -7.09 1.03 -14.44
CA ASN A 117 -8.10 1.82 -13.72
C ASN A 117 -7.49 2.77 -12.67
N ASP A 118 -6.25 2.49 -12.28
CA ASP A 118 -5.45 3.11 -11.23
C ASP A 118 -4.25 3.88 -11.78
N GLU A 119 -4.22 4.14 -13.10
CA GLU A 119 -3.15 4.87 -13.75
C GLU A 119 -3.68 5.95 -14.71
N ILE A 120 -3.14 7.16 -14.62
CA ILE A 120 -3.59 8.31 -15.41
C ILE A 120 -2.45 9.29 -15.69
N PHE A 121 -2.54 10.03 -16.79
CA PHE A 121 -1.69 11.21 -17.02
C PHE A 121 -2.42 12.46 -16.54
N VAL A 122 -1.73 13.29 -15.77
CA VAL A 122 -2.21 14.60 -15.33
C VAL A 122 -1.39 15.67 -16.01
N ARG A 123 -2.03 16.61 -16.67
CA ARG A 123 -1.39 17.78 -17.27
C ARG A 123 -1.99 19.05 -16.69
N ALA A 124 -1.14 19.89 -16.11
CA ALA A 124 -1.51 21.21 -15.65
C ALA A 124 -0.82 22.30 -16.48
N THR A 125 -1.56 23.35 -16.82
CA THR A 125 -1.04 24.51 -17.53
C THR A 125 -1.26 25.76 -16.70
N GLY A 126 -0.19 26.34 -16.18
CA GLY A 126 -0.22 27.62 -15.48
C GLY A 126 -0.05 28.78 -16.45
N THR A 127 -0.79 29.86 -16.24
CA THR A 127 -0.77 31.06 -17.08
C THR A 127 -0.66 32.32 -16.23
N CYS A 128 0.31 33.18 -16.54
CA CYS A 128 0.52 34.48 -15.90
C CYS A 128 0.84 35.52 -16.98
N GLY A 129 -0.02 36.53 -17.13
CA GLY A 129 0.04 37.45 -18.26
C GLY A 129 -0.12 36.69 -19.59
N ASP A 130 0.81 36.91 -20.52
CA ASP A 130 0.84 36.23 -21.83
C ASP A 130 1.72 34.96 -21.84
N ASN A 131 2.28 34.57 -20.68
CA ASN A 131 3.16 33.42 -20.57
C ASN A 131 2.40 32.23 -19.97
N SER A 132 2.58 31.05 -20.58
CA SER A 132 2.06 29.78 -20.06
C SER A 132 3.18 28.75 -19.96
N ARG A 133 3.09 27.85 -18.98
CA ARG A 133 3.98 26.70 -18.79
C ARG A 133 3.13 25.47 -18.50
N SER A 134 3.49 24.33 -19.09
CA SER A 134 2.75 23.08 -18.95
C SER A 134 3.62 22.01 -18.31
N ILE A 135 3.06 21.30 -17.35
CA ILE A 135 3.66 20.15 -16.70
C ILE A 135 2.76 18.95 -16.96
N GLU A 136 3.36 17.82 -17.30
CA GLU A 136 2.68 16.53 -17.40
C GLU A 136 3.36 15.52 -16.49
N VAL A 137 2.55 14.80 -15.72
CA VAL A 137 2.99 13.73 -14.85
C VAL A 137 2.21 12.45 -15.13
N TYR A 138 2.88 11.32 -15.01
CA TYR A 138 2.24 10.01 -15.02
C TYR A 138 2.05 9.54 -13.59
N VAL A 139 0.83 9.13 -13.28
CA VAL A 139 0.33 8.97 -11.91
C VAL A 139 -0.25 7.58 -11.73
N LYS A 140 0.06 6.96 -10.60
CA LYS A 140 -0.46 5.64 -10.22
C LYS A 140 -1.04 5.67 -8.81
N ALA A 141 -2.17 5.01 -8.61
CA ALA A 141 -2.77 4.79 -7.30
C ALA A 141 -2.35 3.42 -6.75
N TYR A 142 -1.99 3.36 -5.47
CA TYR A 142 -1.64 2.12 -4.78
C TYR A 142 -2.51 1.95 -3.54
N ASN A 143 -3.11 0.78 -3.40
CA ASN A 143 -3.74 0.39 -2.14
C ASN A 143 -2.65 -0.04 -1.16
N VAL A 144 -2.46 0.76 -0.13
CA VAL A 144 -1.45 0.56 0.92
C VAL A 144 -2.06 -0.05 2.19
N SER A 145 -3.25 -0.65 2.08
CA SER A 145 -3.85 -1.40 3.18
C SER A 145 -2.89 -2.51 3.63
N PRO A 146 -2.71 -2.71 4.94
CA PRO A 146 -1.90 -3.82 5.44
C PRO A 146 -2.42 -5.19 4.95
N TRP A 147 -3.71 -5.25 4.60
CA TRP A 147 -4.40 -6.44 4.09
C TRP A 147 -4.19 -6.74 2.62
N ASN A 148 -3.52 -5.85 1.87
CA ASN A 148 -3.11 -6.09 0.49
C ASN A 148 -1.66 -6.61 0.40
N ASN A 149 -1.26 -7.43 1.38
CA ASN A 149 0.05 -8.06 1.47
C ASN A 149 -0.10 -9.52 1.91
N ALA A 150 0.87 -10.38 1.60
CA ALA A 150 1.01 -11.64 2.33
C ALA A 150 1.41 -11.36 3.79
N ILE A 151 2.33 -10.42 3.97
CA ILE A 151 2.89 -10.03 5.27
C ILE A 151 3.00 -8.52 5.37
N PHE A 152 2.47 -7.97 6.46
CA PHE A 152 2.68 -6.58 6.86
C PHE A 152 3.34 -6.51 8.26
N GLY A 153 4.56 -5.99 8.29
CA GLY A 153 5.41 -5.87 9.47
C GLY A 153 5.44 -4.45 10.05
N GLY A 154 5.17 -4.33 11.36
CA GLY A 154 5.27 -3.08 12.10
C GLY A 154 6.69 -2.72 12.56
N ALA A 155 6.86 -2.52 13.86
CA ALA A 155 8.10 -1.98 14.43
C ALA A 155 9.27 -2.96 14.48
N GLY A 156 9.02 -4.25 14.73
CA GLY A 156 10.06 -5.23 15.10
C GLY A 156 10.54 -5.08 16.56
N THR A 157 11.19 -6.11 17.10
CA THR A 157 11.88 -6.06 18.40
C THR A 157 13.20 -6.81 18.33
N GLY A 158 14.31 -6.17 18.74
CA GLY A 158 15.62 -6.83 18.86
C GLY A 158 16.36 -7.14 17.55
N GLY A 159 16.14 -6.33 16.51
CA GLY A 159 16.96 -6.34 15.28
C GLY A 159 16.54 -7.35 14.20
N MET A 160 15.36 -7.98 14.31
CA MET A 160 14.71 -8.78 13.24
C MET A 160 13.18 -8.73 13.33
N LEU A 161 12.49 -8.44 12.21
CA LEU A 161 11.02 -8.54 12.12
C LEU A 161 10.57 -9.88 11.57
N ILE A 162 11.23 -10.35 10.52
CA ILE A 162 10.99 -11.67 9.91
C ILE A 162 12.24 -12.51 10.05
N ASN A 163 12.13 -13.61 10.80
CA ASN A 163 13.20 -14.59 10.99
C ASN A 163 12.74 -15.98 10.56
N GLY A 164 13.65 -16.76 9.98
CA GLY A 164 13.44 -18.14 9.59
C GLY A 164 13.49 -18.36 8.08
N ASN A 165 13.51 -19.63 7.68
CA ASN A 165 13.32 -20.01 6.29
C ASN A 165 11.82 -20.05 6.02
N VAL A 166 11.31 -19.30 5.04
CA VAL A 166 9.88 -19.15 4.74
C VAL A 166 9.66 -19.00 3.24
N SER A 167 8.59 -19.57 2.71
CA SER A 167 8.12 -19.29 1.35
C SER A 167 6.95 -18.30 1.40
N ILE A 168 7.03 -17.20 0.65
CA ILE A 168 6.01 -16.15 0.65
C ILE A 168 5.57 -15.93 -0.79
N ALA A 169 4.31 -16.21 -1.10
CA ALA A 169 3.69 -15.87 -2.37
C ALA A 169 2.85 -14.61 -2.19
N GLY A 170 3.36 -13.46 -2.65
CA GLY A 170 2.70 -12.16 -2.53
C GLY A 170 3.58 -11.07 -1.92
N SER A 171 3.00 -9.88 -1.75
CA SER A 171 3.70 -8.69 -1.27
C SER A 171 4.13 -8.80 0.20
N VAL A 172 5.29 -8.24 0.51
CA VAL A 172 5.81 -8.07 1.87
C VAL A 172 6.11 -6.60 2.10
N HIS A 173 5.51 -6.04 3.15
CA HIS A 173 5.71 -4.64 3.52
C HIS A 173 6.13 -4.55 4.98
N ILE A 174 7.35 -4.07 5.23
CA ILE A 174 7.93 -3.88 6.56
C ILE A 174 8.18 -2.40 6.81
N LEU A 175 7.66 -1.88 7.92
CA LEU A 175 7.95 -0.52 8.38
C LEU A 175 9.28 -0.45 9.16
N GLY A 176 9.56 -1.42 10.02
CA GLY A 176 10.84 -1.52 10.74
C GLY A 176 11.13 -0.33 11.66
N THR A 177 10.12 0.38 12.16
CA THR A 177 10.30 1.63 12.93
C THR A 177 11.11 1.45 14.22
N GLY A 178 11.27 0.22 14.72
CA GLY A 178 12.11 -0.13 15.87
C GLY A 178 13.42 -0.85 15.51
N ILE A 179 13.81 -0.87 14.23
CA ILE A 179 14.99 -1.57 13.71
C ILE A 179 16.02 -0.54 13.26
N ALA A 180 17.29 -0.75 13.61
CA ALA A 180 18.40 0.08 13.14
C ALA A 180 18.67 -0.15 11.65
N ASP A 181 19.20 0.86 10.97
CA ASP A 181 19.56 0.79 9.54
C ASP A 181 20.61 -0.29 9.21
N THR A 182 21.40 -0.74 10.19
CA THR A 182 22.36 -1.85 10.02
C THR A 182 21.80 -3.23 10.35
N ASP A 183 20.65 -3.29 11.02
CA ASP A 183 20.05 -4.53 11.49
C ASP A 183 19.12 -5.12 10.43
N PHE A 184 18.95 -6.45 10.46
CA PHE A 184 18.08 -7.12 9.49
C PHE A 184 16.62 -6.81 9.79
N ALA A 185 15.88 -6.19 8.87
CA ALA A 185 14.42 -6.20 8.94
C ALA A 185 13.87 -7.61 8.67
N MET A 186 14.53 -8.30 7.75
CA MET A 186 14.21 -9.64 7.30
C MET A 186 15.52 -10.39 7.05
N ASN A 187 15.63 -11.62 7.52
CA ASN A 187 16.80 -12.45 7.26
C ASN A 187 16.40 -13.84 6.75
N MET A 188 16.45 -14.01 5.44
CA MET A 188 16.06 -15.23 4.74
C MET A 188 17.29 -16.07 4.39
N SER A 189 17.16 -17.39 4.60
CA SER A 189 18.23 -18.35 4.32
C SER A 189 17.66 -19.67 3.81
N GLY A 190 18.53 -20.52 3.27
CA GLY A 190 18.11 -21.80 2.70
C GLY A 190 17.33 -21.59 1.41
N SER A 191 16.17 -22.23 1.29
CA SER A 191 15.24 -22.16 0.16
C SER A 191 14.10 -21.16 0.36
N ALA A 192 14.29 -20.18 1.24
CA ALA A 192 13.29 -19.16 1.52
C ALA A 192 13.12 -18.26 0.29
N GLY A 193 11.90 -17.87 -0.05
CA GLY A 193 11.68 -17.05 -1.24
C GLY A 193 10.47 -16.14 -1.11
N ILE A 194 10.50 -14.99 -1.80
CA ILE A 194 9.31 -14.19 -2.10
C ILE A 194 8.97 -14.43 -3.56
N GLN A 195 7.71 -14.74 -3.85
CA GLN A 195 7.23 -15.17 -5.17
C GLN A 195 6.05 -14.31 -5.60
N ASN A 196 5.89 -14.17 -6.91
CA ASN A 196 4.82 -13.38 -7.53
C ASN A 196 3.67 -14.25 -8.07
N ASN A 197 3.57 -15.50 -7.64
CA ASN A 197 2.58 -16.45 -8.14
C ASN A 197 2.25 -17.51 -7.07
N TYR A 198 1.30 -18.40 -7.38
CA TYR A 198 0.89 -19.47 -6.47
C TYR A 198 1.59 -20.81 -6.75
N ASP A 199 2.79 -20.83 -7.31
CA ASP A 199 3.53 -22.08 -7.44
C ASP A 199 3.74 -22.73 -6.06
N GLY A 200 3.58 -24.05 -6.00
CA GLY A 200 3.65 -24.80 -4.74
C GLY A 200 2.46 -24.66 -3.77
N ILE A 201 1.39 -23.91 -4.11
CA ILE A 201 0.22 -23.79 -3.23
C ILE A 201 -0.45 -25.16 -2.99
N PRO A 202 -0.77 -25.54 -1.73
CA PRO A 202 -1.53 -26.76 -1.44
C PRO A 202 -2.93 -26.74 -2.05
N ALA A 203 -3.39 -27.88 -2.55
CA ALA A 203 -4.75 -28.04 -3.12
C ALA A 203 -5.87 -27.73 -2.11
N SER A 204 -5.60 -27.92 -0.82
CA SER A 204 -6.50 -27.55 0.28
C SER A 204 -6.73 -26.03 0.35
N LEU A 205 -5.73 -25.22 -0.01
CA LEU A 205 -5.84 -23.76 -0.07
C LEU A 205 -6.36 -23.27 -1.42
N SER A 206 -5.79 -23.75 -2.53
CA SER A 206 -6.12 -23.24 -3.88
C SER A 206 -7.57 -23.49 -4.30
N SER A 207 -8.21 -24.55 -3.78
CA SER A 207 -9.64 -24.81 -4.01
C SER A 207 -10.59 -23.87 -3.24
N ARG A 208 -10.06 -23.02 -2.35
CA ARG A 208 -10.81 -22.19 -1.40
C ARG A 208 -10.52 -20.70 -1.51
N ILE A 209 -9.64 -20.30 -2.41
CA ILE A 209 -9.31 -18.89 -2.67
C ILE A 209 -9.53 -18.57 -4.15
N PRO A 210 -9.70 -17.30 -4.54
CA PRO A 210 -9.69 -16.89 -5.93
C PRO A 210 -8.42 -17.34 -6.66
N ALA A 211 -8.56 -17.61 -7.96
CA ALA A 211 -7.41 -17.88 -8.82
C ALA A 211 -6.43 -16.69 -8.81
N CYS A 212 -5.15 -16.99 -9.07
CA CYS A 212 -4.14 -15.94 -9.24
C CYS A 212 -4.58 -14.98 -10.36
N PRO A 213 -4.55 -13.65 -10.14
CA PRO A 213 -4.82 -12.68 -11.19
C PRO A 213 -3.91 -12.87 -12.41
N THR A 214 -4.33 -12.35 -13.56
CA THR A 214 -3.55 -12.43 -14.80
C THR A 214 -3.21 -11.03 -15.29
N VAL A 215 -1.98 -10.85 -15.76
CA VAL A 215 -1.45 -9.59 -16.30
C VAL A 215 -0.79 -9.84 -17.66
N ASP A 216 -0.69 -8.78 -18.48
CA ASP A 216 0.15 -8.80 -19.68
C ASP A 216 1.58 -8.43 -19.28
N PHE A 217 2.53 -9.32 -19.53
CA PHE A 217 3.95 -9.13 -19.24
C PHE A 217 4.79 -9.66 -20.40
N GLY A 218 5.62 -8.80 -20.99
CA GLY A 218 6.41 -9.20 -22.17
C GLY A 218 5.57 -9.57 -23.41
N GLY A 219 4.28 -9.22 -23.46
CA GLY A 219 3.34 -9.61 -24.51
C GLY A 219 2.67 -10.98 -24.27
N GLU A 220 2.86 -11.56 -23.09
CA GLU A 220 2.26 -12.81 -22.66
C GLU A 220 1.23 -12.56 -21.54
N ASN A 221 0.09 -13.24 -21.61
CA ASN A 221 -0.91 -13.21 -20.55
C ASN A 221 -0.57 -14.29 -19.51
N ILE A 222 -0.04 -13.86 -18.36
CA ILE A 222 0.52 -14.74 -17.33
C ILE A 222 -0.06 -14.42 -15.96
N GLN A 223 -0.02 -15.41 -15.05
CA GLN A 223 -0.44 -15.22 -13.67
C GLN A 223 0.54 -14.34 -12.89
N SER A 224 0.03 -13.38 -12.13
CA SER A 224 0.81 -12.51 -11.26
C SER A 224 -0.01 -12.08 -10.04
N LEU A 225 0.63 -12.08 -8.87
CA LEU A 225 0.07 -11.52 -7.64
C LEU A 225 0.29 -10.01 -7.52
N GLY A 226 1.06 -9.39 -8.42
CA GLY A 226 1.51 -8.01 -8.27
C GLY A 226 2.40 -7.82 -7.04
N ALA A 227 3.18 -8.85 -6.70
CA ALA A 227 3.95 -8.93 -5.48
C ALA A 227 5.07 -7.87 -5.46
N THR A 228 5.15 -7.17 -4.33
CA THR A 228 6.18 -6.15 -4.07
C THR A 228 6.90 -6.44 -2.76
N LEU A 229 8.18 -6.09 -2.68
CA LEU A 229 8.92 -6.08 -1.43
C LEU A 229 9.20 -4.63 -1.02
N ARG A 230 8.65 -4.20 0.10
CA ARG A 230 8.86 -2.87 0.67
C ARG A 230 9.46 -2.98 2.07
N VAL A 231 10.60 -2.36 2.30
CA VAL A 231 11.25 -2.29 3.61
C VAL A 231 11.70 -0.86 3.86
N LYS A 232 11.02 -0.20 4.80
CA LYS A 232 11.28 1.20 5.14
C LYS A 232 12.56 1.38 5.96
N ASN A 233 12.75 0.57 7.00
CA ASN A 233 13.93 0.56 7.86
C ASN A 233 14.41 -0.88 8.10
N GLY A 234 15.73 -1.06 8.18
CA GLY A 234 16.45 -2.32 8.31
C GLY A 234 16.80 -2.96 6.96
N ILE A 235 17.85 -3.77 6.95
CA ILE A 235 18.36 -4.42 5.72
C ILE A 235 17.64 -5.74 5.42
N VAL A 236 17.64 -6.14 4.15
CA VAL A 236 17.12 -7.44 3.71
C VAL A 236 18.28 -8.43 3.54
N GLY A 237 18.29 -9.48 4.37
CA GLY A 237 19.27 -10.55 4.33
C GLY A 237 18.87 -11.67 3.40
N LEU A 238 19.66 -11.93 2.35
CA LEU A 238 19.50 -13.07 1.46
C LEU A 238 20.75 -13.95 1.48
N SER A 239 20.61 -15.19 1.93
CA SER A 239 21.70 -16.17 2.03
C SER A 239 21.31 -17.54 1.49
N GLY A 240 22.32 -18.35 1.10
CA GLY A 240 22.08 -19.67 0.53
C GLY A 240 21.46 -19.58 -0.88
N THR A 241 20.29 -20.17 -1.06
CA THR A 241 19.49 -20.09 -2.29
C THR A 241 18.30 -19.15 -2.15
N ALA A 242 18.23 -18.36 -1.07
CA ALA A 242 17.09 -17.49 -0.83
C ALA A 242 17.02 -16.33 -1.83
N ASP A 243 15.82 -15.96 -2.22
CA ASP A 243 15.55 -15.04 -3.33
C ASP A 243 14.31 -14.17 -3.10
N ALA A 244 14.31 -13.01 -3.75
CA ALA A 244 13.14 -12.14 -3.86
C ALA A 244 12.76 -12.04 -5.34
N GLY A 245 11.70 -12.75 -5.74
CA GLY A 245 11.38 -13.04 -7.13
C GLY A 245 12.26 -14.15 -7.71
N GLY A 246 12.01 -14.52 -8.96
CA GLY A 246 12.85 -15.42 -9.74
C GLY A 246 13.29 -14.80 -11.07
N THR A 247 14.25 -15.43 -11.73
CA THR A 247 14.64 -15.04 -13.10
C THR A 247 13.47 -15.26 -14.04
N ASP A 248 13.13 -14.25 -14.83
CA ASP A 248 12.11 -14.34 -15.88
C ASP A 248 12.40 -15.49 -16.85
N VAL A 249 11.41 -16.34 -17.08
CA VAL A 249 11.48 -17.47 -18.02
C VAL A 249 10.35 -17.32 -19.05
N PRO A 250 10.63 -16.75 -20.25
CA PRO A 250 9.61 -16.57 -21.28
C PRO A 250 8.88 -17.87 -21.64
N GLY A 251 7.56 -17.78 -21.79
CA GLY A 251 6.69 -18.92 -22.08
C GLY A 251 6.16 -19.68 -20.85
N ASN A 252 6.56 -19.29 -19.64
CA ASN A 252 5.89 -19.78 -18.43
C ASN A 252 4.49 -19.17 -18.28
N SER A 253 3.61 -19.87 -17.56
CA SER A 253 2.23 -19.41 -17.35
C SER A 253 2.08 -18.41 -16.20
N TYR A 254 3.18 -18.06 -15.55
CA TYR A 254 3.22 -17.19 -14.38
C TYR A 254 4.45 -16.31 -14.44
N LYS A 255 4.39 -15.18 -13.74
CA LYS A 255 5.51 -14.24 -13.60
C LYS A 255 6.42 -14.64 -12.45
N GLU A 256 7.73 -14.68 -12.70
CA GLU A 256 8.74 -14.94 -11.67
C GLU A 256 9.23 -13.66 -10.98
N THR A 257 9.44 -12.57 -11.73
CA THR A 257 9.94 -11.31 -11.17
C THR A 257 8.91 -10.66 -10.28
N LEU A 258 9.36 -9.97 -9.23
CA LEU A 258 8.49 -9.08 -8.44
C LEU A 258 8.16 -7.83 -9.25
N ASP A 259 6.96 -7.30 -9.06
CA ASP A 259 6.52 -6.04 -9.70
C ASP A 259 7.31 -4.83 -9.19
N GLY A 260 7.85 -4.92 -7.97
CA GLY A 260 8.73 -3.89 -7.46
C GLY A 260 9.40 -4.23 -6.13
N VAL A 261 10.62 -3.74 -5.96
CA VAL A 261 11.39 -3.84 -4.74
C VAL A 261 11.84 -2.44 -4.30
N TYR A 262 11.61 -2.13 -3.02
CA TYR A 262 11.83 -0.82 -2.41
C TYR A 262 12.44 -1.01 -1.02
N VAL A 263 13.77 -0.94 -0.90
CA VAL A 263 14.51 -1.24 0.33
C VAL A 263 15.45 -0.09 0.65
N THR A 264 15.19 0.65 1.73
CA THR A 264 15.95 1.86 2.06
C THR A 264 17.39 1.56 2.46
N ASP A 265 17.59 0.61 3.38
CA ASP A 265 18.89 0.41 4.03
C ASP A 265 19.76 -0.67 3.34
N GLY A 266 19.27 -1.20 2.23
CA GLY A 266 19.99 -2.14 1.38
C GLY A 266 19.91 -3.61 1.81
N TYR A 267 20.94 -4.38 1.44
CA TYR A 267 20.91 -5.83 1.50
C TYR A 267 22.13 -6.40 2.21
N GLY A 268 21.91 -7.49 2.94
CA GLY A 268 22.95 -8.29 3.57
C GLY A 268 22.89 -9.77 3.18
N GLY A 269 23.64 -10.59 3.91
CA GLY A 269 23.79 -12.01 3.60
C GLY A 269 24.76 -12.29 2.45
N ASN A 270 24.97 -13.57 2.14
CA ASN A 270 25.99 -13.97 1.15
C ASN A 270 25.56 -13.71 -0.31
N LYS A 271 24.28 -13.45 -0.55
CA LYS A 271 23.74 -13.14 -1.88
C LYS A 271 23.36 -11.67 -2.02
N GLY A 272 22.73 -11.10 -0.98
CA GLY A 272 22.27 -9.72 -0.98
C GLY A 272 21.45 -9.39 -2.24
N ALA A 273 21.69 -8.20 -2.80
CA ALA A 273 20.96 -7.69 -3.96
C ALA A 273 21.08 -8.55 -5.24
N ALA A 274 22.04 -9.48 -5.33
CA ALA A 274 22.22 -10.34 -6.50
C ALA A 274 21.14 -11.41 -6.67
N ASN A 275 20.40 -11.71 -5.60
CA ASN A 275 19.26 -12.64 -5.59
C ASN A 275 17.91 -11.91 -5.54
N VAL A 276 17.87 -10.68 -6.06
CA VAL A 276 16.66 -9.88 -6.17
C VAL A 276 16.32 -9.74 -7.66
N TYR A 277 15.15 -10.24 -8.03
CA TYR A 277 14.63 -10.25 -9.39
C TYR A 277 13.32 -9.47 -9.41
N SER A 278 13.39 -8.24 -9.94
CA SER A 278 12.26 -7.32 -9.93
C SER A 278 12.30 -6.38 -11.13
N ASP A 279 11.14 -5.91 -11.53
CA ASP A 279 10.98 -5.08 -12.73
C ASP A 279 11.63 -3.69 -12.59
N ASN A 280 11.72 -3.18 -11.36
CA ASN A 280 12.38 -1.91 -11.05
C ASN A 280 13.83 -2.09 -10.57
N GLY A 281 14.34 -3.32 -10.50
CA GLY A 281 15.65 -3.63 -9.94
C GLY A 281 15.70 -3.47 -8.41
N SER A 282 16.89 -3.62 -7.83
CA SER A 282 17.08 -3.69 -6.37
C SER A 282 17.52 -2.38 -5.72
N SER A 283 17.64 -1.27 -6.46
CA SER A 283 18.25 -0.04 -5.94
C SER A 283 17.27 1.01 -5.42
N ASN A 284 15.96 0.80 -5.56
CA ASN A 284 14.98 1.81 -5.19
C ASN A 284 14.78 1.85 -3.68
N PRO A 285 14.79 3.03 -3.04
CA PRO A 285 14.45 3.16 -1.63
C PRO A 285 12.94 3.01 -1.43
N TYR A 286 12.51 2.94 -0.17
CA TYR A 286 11.10 2.94 0.20
C TYR A 286 10.33 4.12 -0.42
N ASP A 287 9.19 3.82 -1.06
CA ASP A 287 8.47 4.72 -1.99
C ASP A 287 7.23 5.41 -1.37
N LEU A 288 6.85 5.07 -0.13
CA LEU A 288 5.58 5.54 0.48
C LEU A 288 5.76 6.59 1.59
N GLY A 289 7.00 7.04 1.85
CA GLY A 289 7.30 8.08 2.86
C GLY A 289 6.83 7.74 4.28
N ASP A 290 6.27 8.73 4.98
CA ASP A 290 5.72 8.60 6.34
C ASP A 290 4.20 8.40 6.38
N SER A 291 3.56 8.25 5.22
CA SER A 291 2.11 8.12 5.10
C SER A 291 1.56 6.82 5.67
N ILE A 292 2.41 5.82 5.91
CA ILE A 292 2.03 4.50 6.40
C ILE A 292 2.52 4.30 7.84
N SER A 293 1.60 3.90 8.70
CA SER A 293 1.88 3.51 10.09
C SER A 293 1.32 2.12 10.38
N PHE A 294 1.86 1.45 11.39
CA PHE A 294 1.32 0.17 11.82
C PHE A 294 -0.01 0.41 12.55
N PRO A 295 -1.11 -0.25 12.15
CA PRO A 295 -2.40 -0.04 12.79
C PRO A 295 -2.36 -0.60 14.22
N SER A 296 -2.69 0.23 15.21
CA SER A 296 -2.68 -0.18 16.62
C SER A 296 -4.10 -0.23 17.19
N LEU A 297 -4.39 -1.30 17.95
CA LEU A 297 -5.68 -1.48 18.63
C LEU A 297 -5.95 -0.39 19.68
N ASN A 298 -4.90 0.32 20.12
CA ASN A 298 -4.98 1.42 21.07
C ASN A 298 -5.15 2.79 20.39
N ASP A 299 -5.17 2.84 19.05
CA ASP A 299 -5.35 4.09 18.31
C ASP A 299 -6.80 4.54 18.42
N SER A 300 -7.02 5.86 18.50
CA SER A 300 -8.37 6.42 18.48
C SER A 300 -9.06 6.13 17.16
N TYR A 301 -10.36 5.88 17.20
CA TYR A 301 -11.15 5.58 16.00
C TYR A 301 -12.42 6.42 15.95
N THR A 302 -12.62 7.10 14.83
CA THR A 302 -13.85 7.83 14.55
C THR A 302 -14.64 7.06 13.50
N GLU A 303 -15.81 6.56 13.89
CA GLU A 303 -16.72 5.91 12.95
C GLU A 303 -17.24 6.95 11.93
N PRO A 304 -17.32 6.61 10.63
CA PRO A 304 -17.87 7.52 9.62
C PRO A 304 -19.30 7.96 9.97
N GLY A 305 -19.48 9.25 10.29
CA GLY A 305 -20.77 9.82 10.72
C GLY A 305 -21.22 9.41 12.12
N GLY A 306 -20.35 8.74 12.89
CA GLY A 306 -20.63 8.21 14.22
C GLY A 306 -19.79 8.85 15.33
N PRO A 307 -19.80 8.27 16.54
CA PRO A 307 -19.00 8.74 17.66
C PRO A 307 -17.50 8.47 17.44
N THR A 308 -16.68 9.19 18.19
CA THR A 308 -15.25 8.90 18.31
C THR A 308 -15.02 8.06 19.56
N TYR A 309 -14.29 6.97 19.39
CA TYR A 309 -13.84 6.05 20.42
C TYR A 309 -12.39 6.33 20.77
N THR A 310 -12.05 6.25 22.06
CA THR A 310 -10.69 6.50 22.55
C THR A 310 -9.68 5.51 21.97
N THR A 311 -10.09 4.25 21.82
CA THR A 311 -9.30 3.19 21.20
C THR A 311 -10.14 2.40 20.20
N TYR A 312 -9.50 1.75 19.23
CA TYR A 312 -10.16 0.83 18.32
C TYR A 312 -10.78 -0.36 19.07
N LYS A 313 -10.18 -0.78 20.20
CA LYS A 313 -10.79 -1.79 21.09
C LYS A 313 -12.13 -1.33 21.66
N ASP A 314 -12.27 -0.06 22.03
CA ASP A 314 -13.54 0.46 22.56
C ASP A 314 -14.64 0.45 21.49
N TYR A 315 -14.27 0.77 20.24
CA TYR A 315 -15.17 0.63 19.09
C TYR A 315 -15.63 -0.83 18.92
N LEU A 316 -14.69 -1.78 18.92
CA LEU A 316 -15.03 -3.20 18.76
C LEU A 316 -15.90 -3.69 19.91
N LYS A 317 -15.57 -3.34 21.15
CA LYS A 317 -16.34 -3.73 22.33
C LYS A 317 -17.77 -3.20 22.30
N ALA A 318 -17.99 -2.00 21.75
CA ALA A 318 -19.31 -1.41 21.63
C ALA A 318 -20.18 -2.06 20.53
N ASN A 319 -19.56 -2.71 19.53
CA ASN A 319 -20.26 -3.22 18.33
C ASN A 319 -20.22 -4.75 18.20
N ALA A 320 -19.66 -5.46 19.18
CA ALA A 320 -19.42 -6.90 19.13
C ALA A 320 -20.30 -7.71 20.09
N LEU A 321 -20.39 -9.02 19.82
CA LEU A 321 -20.73 -10.01 20.83
C LEU A 321 -19.58 -10.09 21.84
N VAL A 322 -19.77 -9.50 23.02
CA VAL A 322 -18.78 -9.55 24.10
C VAL A 322 -18.93 -10.84 24.91
N ILE A 323 -17.91 -11.68 24.89
CA ILE A 323 -17.81 -12.93 25.64
C ILE A 323 -16.86 -12.70 26.81
N SER A 324 -17.42 -12.66 28.02
CA SER A 324 -16.68 -12.48 29.28
C SER A 324 -17.08 -13.49 30.36
N ASN A 325 -18.04 -14.37 30.07
CA ASN A 325 -18.45 -15.42 31.01
C ASN A 325 -17.38 -16.51 31.10
N ALA A 326 -16.94 -16.83 32.32
CA ALA A 326 -15.86 -17.80 32.57
C ALA A 326 -16.06 -19.17 31.89
N ALA A 327 -17.29 -19.69 31.80
CA ALA A 327 -17.55 -20.97 31.14
C ALA A 327 -17.43 -20.88 29.62
N GLN A 328 -17.83 -19.75 29.03
CA GLN A 328 -17.68 -19.49 27.59
C GLN A 328 -16.21 -19.24 27.23
N LEU A 329 -15.49 -18.47 28.06
CA LEU A 329 -14.05 -18.25 27.92
C LEU A 329 -13.27 -19.57 27.97
N ALA A 330 -13.58 -20.44 28.95
CA ALA A 330 -12.96 -21.75 29.05
C ALA A 330 -13.25 -22.63 27.81
N ALA A 331 -14.45 -22.54 27.23
CA ALA A 331 -14.79 -23.27 26.02
C ALA A 331 -13.99 -22.77 24.80
N LEU A 332 -13.87 -21.45 24.61
CA LEU A 332 -13.14 -20.83 23.50
C LEU A 332 -11.61 -20.98 23.61
N GLY A 333 -11.08 -21.01 24.83
CA GLY A 333 -9.65 -21.24 25.09
C GLY A 333 -9.17 -22.65 24.73
N SER A 334 -10.08 -23.61 24.50
CA SER A 334 -9.73 -25.00 24.16
C SER A 334 -10.70 -25.64 23.16
N LEU A 335 -11.04 -24.92 22.09
CA LEU A 335 -11.81 -25.45 20.98
C LEU A 335 -11.16 -26.68 20.37
N THR A 336 -12.00 -27.64 20.01
CA THR A 336 -11.63 -28.81 19.22
C THR A 336 -12.66 -29.04 18.12
N PRO A 337 -12.38 -29.86 17.09
CA PRO A 337 -13.40 -30.23 16.11
C PRO A 337 -14.69 -30.82 16.71
N THR A 338 -14.63 -31.35 17.92
CA THR A 338 -15.79 -31.91 18.64
C THR A 338 -16.50 -30.90 19.55
N SER A 339 -16.01 -29.67 19.66
CA SER A 339 -16.65 -28.62 20.46
C SER A 339 -18.05 -28.29 19.90
N ASN A 340 -19.01 -28.07 20.80
CA ASN A 340 -20.40 -27.76 20.46
C ASN A 340 -20.90 -26.62 21.35
N PHE A 341 -21.20 -25.47 20.75
CA PHE A 341 -21.70 -24.28 21.43
C PHE A 341 -22.36 -23.33 20.43
N SER A 342 -23.16 -22.38 20.94
CA SER A 342 -23.71 -21.29 20.16
C SER A 342 -23.83 -20.04 21.03
N TYR A 343 -23.16 -18.97 20.66
CA TYR A 343 -23.17 -17.68 21.34
C TYR A 343 -23.62 -16.59 20.36
N THR A 344 -24.55 -15.74 20.78
CA THR A 344 -25.09 -14.66 19.96
C THR A 344 -25.70 -13.55 20.81
N ASP A 345 -25.64 -12.31 20.32
CA ASP A 345 -26.37 -11.15 20.86
C ASP A 345 -27.56 -10.76 19.95
N GLY A 346 -27.84 -11.55 18.90
CA GLY A 346 -28.82 -11.28 17.86
C GLY A 346 -28.25 -10.69 16.57
N ALA A 347 -27.19 -9.88 16.64
CA ALA A 347 -26.53 -9.28 15.48
C ALA A 347 -25.22 -9.99 15.12
N ASN A 348 -24.43 -10.31 16.15
CA ASN A 348 -23.16 -11.00 16.08
C ASN A 348 -23.31 -12.43 16.63
N SER A 349 -22.55 -13.38 16.08
CA SER A 349 -22.60 -14.77 16.54
C SER A 349 -21.35 -15.57 16.23
N ILE A 350 -21.09 -16.55 17.09
CA ILE A 350 -20.13 -17.64 16.85
C ILE A 350 -20.72 -18.95 17.38
N SER A 351 -20.61 -20.01 16.59
CA SER A 351 -21.09 -21.34 16.96
C SER A 351 -20.24 -22.45 16.38
N MET A 352 -20.26 -23.61 17.02
CA MET A 352 -19.69 -24.87 16.54
C MET A 352 -20.72 -25.98 16.73
N ASN A 353 -20.83 -26.89 15.76
CA ASN A 353 -21.87 -27.92 15.75
C ASN A 353 -21.44 -29.30 16.31
N GLY A 354 -20.25 -29.42 16.89
CA GLY A 354 -19.70 -30.71 17.36
C GLY A 354 -19.14 -31.63 16.26
N SER A 355 -19.19 -31.21 14.99
CA SER A 355 -18.69 -31.97 13.82
C SER A 355 -17.57 -31.24 13.07
N GLY A 356 -16.95 -30.25 13.71
CA GLY A 356 -15.86 -29.45 13.13
C GLY A 356 -16.33 -28.30 12.26
N ALA A 357 -17.63 -28.01 12.18
CA ALA A 357 -18.14 -26.85 11.45
C ALA A 357 -18.38 -25.67 12.40
N MET A 358 -17.67 -24.57 12.14
CA MET A 358 -17.84 -23.27 12.78
C MET A 358 -18.70 -22.37 11.90
N THR A 359 -19.58 -21.58 12.51
CA THR A 359 -20.29 -20.49 11.85
C THR A 359 -20.04 -19.20 12.60
N ILE A 360 -19.65 -18.14 11.90
CA ILE A 360 -19.40 -16.82 12.46
C ILE A 360 -20.11 -15.73 11.65
N SER A 361 -20.63 -14.73 12.34
CA SER A 361 -21.21 -13.53 11.73
C SER A 361 -20.93 -12.31 12.61
N GLY A 362 -20.49 -11.22 12.01
CA GLY A 362 -20.23 -9.96 12.72
C GLY A 362 -18.93 -9.99 13.54
N ILE A 363 -18.89 -9.25 14.64
CA ILE A 363 -17.70 -9.07 15.48
C ILE A 363 -17.87 -9.85 16.79
N VAL A 364 -16.87 -10.65 17.16
CA VAL A 364 -16.80 -11.37 18.43
C VAL A 364 -15.64 -10.83 19.25
N TYR A 365 -15.91 -10.44 20.49
CA TYR A 365 -14.91 -9.87 21.40
C TYR A 365 -14.74 -10.81 22.60
N ILE A 366 -13.59 -11.48 22.69
CA ILE A 366 -13.21 -12.32 23.83
C ILE A 366 -12.52 -11.44 24.85
N GLN A 367 -13.26 -11.07 25.90
CA GLN A 367 -12.78 -10.21 26.97
C GLN A 367 -12.41 -11.07 28.18
N GLY A 368 -11.15 -11.07 28.60
CA GLY A 368 -10.72 -11.79 29.78
C GLY A 368 -10.23 -13.22 29.53
N GLY A 369 -9.89 -13.60 28.29
CA GLY A 369 -9.44 -14.95 27.98
C GLY A 369 -8.83 -15.12 26.59
N ASP A 370 -8.46 -16.36 26.28
CA ASP A 370 -7.75 -16.77 25.07
C ASP A 370 -8.64 -17.48 24.04
N LEU A 371 -8.12 -17.62 22.82
CA LEU A 371 -8.70 -18.45 21.77
C LEU A 371 -7.74 -19.60 21.43
N GLY A 372 -8.12 -20.84 21.75
CA GLY A 372 -7.29 -22.00 21.45
C GLY A 372 -8.00 -22.99 20.56
N MET A 373 -7.52 -23.22 19.34
CA MET A 373 -8.05 -24.22 18.41
C MET A 373 -7.11 -25.43 18.33
N ASN A 374 -7.53 -26.55 18.90
CA ASN A 374 -6.73 -27.75 19.09
C ASN A 374 -7.33 -28.97 18.40
N LYS A 375 -6.50 -29.96 18.07
CA LYS A 375 -6.99 -31.23 17.51
C LYS A 375 -7.79 -32.05 18.55
N SER A 376 -8.73 -32.85 18.06
CA SER A 376 -9.42 -33.91 18.82
C SER A 376 -8.94 -35.27 18.34
N GLY A 377 -8.03 -35.91 19.08
CA GLY A 377 -7.37 -37.15 18.67
C GLY A 377 -6.59 -36.96 17.36
N SER A 378 -6.99 -37.67 16.30
CA SER A 378 -6.44 -37.52 14.94
C SER A 378 -7.18 -36.46 14.11
N ASN A 379 -8.38 -36.04 14.50
CA ASN A 379 -9.12 -35.01 13.80
C ASN A 379 -8.53 -33.65 14.14
N LYS A 380 -8.01 -32.96 13.13
CA LYS A 380 -7.39 -31.65 13.24
C LYS A 380 -8.02 -30.65 12.28
N THR A 381 -9.30 -30.80 11.91
CA THR A 381 -9.92 -29.88 10.95
C THR A 381 -11.12 -29.17 11.58
N ILE A 382 -11.07 -27.84 11.53
CA ILE A 382 -12.22 -26.96 11.74
C ILE A 382 -12.49 -26.26 10.42
N THR A 383 -13.71 -26.40 9.90
CA THR A 383 -14.17 -25.65 8.74
C THR A 383 -15.09 -24.51 9.17
N TYR A 384 -14.85 -23.28 8.71
CA TYR A 384 -15.70 -22.13 9.02
C TYR A 384 -16.57 -21.69 7.85
N THR A 385 -17.73 -21.10 8.18
CA THR A 385 -18.64 -20.42 7.24
C THR A 385 -19.11 -19.09 7.81
N GLY A 386 -19.50 -18.18 6.93
CA GLY A 386 -19.93 -16.83 7.29
C GLY A 386 -18.80 -15.81 7.27
N ILE A 387 -19.13 -14.57 7.63
CA ILE A 387 -18.25 -13.41 7.56
C ILE A 387 -18.19 -12.77 8.95
N GLY A 388 -17.03 -12.85 9.59
CA GLY A 388 -16.86 -12.26 10.91
C GLY A 388 -15.42 -12.20 11.39
N SER A 389 -15.20 -11.39 12.43
CA SER A 389 -13.92 -11.22 13.08
C SER A 389 -13.97 -11.62 14.55
N ILE A 390 -12.83 -12.03 15.10
CA ILE A 390 -12.64 -12.32 16.51
C ILE A 390 -11.51 -11.42 17.02
N LEU A 391 -11.76 -10.64 18.07
CA LEU A 391 -10.73 -9.97 18.85
C LEU A 391 -10.52 -10.70 20.17
N VAL A 392 -9.26 -11.02 20.48
CA VAL A 392 -8.83 -11.61 21.75
C VAL A 392 -8.03 -10.57 22.54
N GLU A 393 -8.60 -10.08 23.64
CA GLU A 393 -7.95 -9.08 24.49
C GLU A 393 -7.03 -9.72 25.55
N GLY A 394 -7.38 -10.90 26.07
CA GLY A 394 -6.71 -11.52 27.22
C GLY A 394 -7.30 -11.08 28.56
N ASP A 395 -6.71 -11.54 29.67
CA ASP A 395 -7.11 -11.15 31.03
C ASP A 395 -6.65 -9.73 31.38
N ALA A 396 -7.37 -9.04 32.26
CA ALA A 396 -7.12 -7.65 32.64
C ALA A 396 -5.72 -7.41 33.26
N ASP A 397 -5.10 -8.47 33.80
CA ASP A 397 -3.81 -8.43 34.47
C ASP A 397 -2.63 -8.87 33.58
N ALA A 398 -2.90 -9.28 32.34
CA ALA A 398 -1.86 -9.77 31.46
C ALA A 398 -1.97 -9.16 30.05
N SER A 399 -0.82 -8.75 29.55
CA SER A 399 -0.63 -8.24 28.19
C SER A 399 -0.77 -9.36 27.13
N ASP A 400 -1.63 -10.36 27.35
CA ASP A 400 -1.44 -11.72 26.86
C ASP A 400 -2.64 -12.37 26.16
N GLY A 401 -3.62 -11.62 25.64
CA GLY A 401 -4.67 -12.18 24.79
C GLY A 401 -4.08 -12.98 23.64
N ALA A 402 -4.10 -14.31 23.76
CA ALA A 402 -3.37 -15.19 22.88
C ALA A 402 -4.34 -16.00 22.03
N THR A 403 -3.99 -16.11 20.75
CA THR A 403 -4.64 -17.08 19.85
C THR A 403 -3.68 -18.20 19.52
N GLN A 404 -4.14 -19.43 19.65
CA GLN A 404 -3.44 -20.60 19.17
C GLN A 404 -4.28 -21.33 18.11
N VAL A 405 -3.67 -21.62 16.95
CA VAL A 405 -4.29 -22.41 15.88
C VAL A 405 -3.43 -23.63 15.58
N ASN A 406 -3.85 -24.78 16.12
CA ASN A 406 -3.18 -26.07 16.00
C ASN A 406 -3.99 -27.09 15.16
N VAL A 407 -4.83 -26.57 14.26
CA VAL A 407 -5.72 -27.32 13.39
C VAL A 407 -5.63 -26.76 11.97
N ASN A 408 -6.04 -27.54 10.98
CA ASN A 408 -6.49 -27.00 9.72
C ASN A 408 -7.70 -26.10 10.00
N LEU A 409 -7.58 -24.83 9.65
CA LEU A 409 -8.64 -23.85 9.79
C LEU A 409 -9.01 -23.39 8.38
N LEU A 410 -10.04 -23.99 7.81
CA LEU A 410 -10.38 -23.84 6.39
C LEU A 410 -11.77 -23.26 6.23
N THR A 411 -12.01 -22.48 5.20
CA THR A 411 -13.38 -22.12 4.82
C THR A 411 -14.08 -23.31 4.14
N SER A 412 -15.40 -23.46 4.33
CA SER A 412 -16.21 -24.38 3.50
C SER A 412 -16.54 -23.80 2.10
N ASN A 413 -16.45 -22.48 1.94
CA ASN A 413 -16.73 -21.74 0.69
C ASN A 413 -15.45 -21.05 0.19
N THR A 414 -15.57 -20.12 -0.75
CA THR A 414 -14.46 -19.27 -1.20
C THR A 414 -14.17 -18.14 -0.21
N PHE A 415 -12.93 -18.08 0.28
CA PHE A 415 -12.38 -16.96 1.04
C PHE A 415 -11.77 -15.92 0.11
N PRO A 416 -11.97 -14.62 0.32
CA PRO A 416 -12.78 -13.97 1.36
C PRO A 416 -14.23 -13.66 0.92
N THR A 417 -14.59 -13.93 -0.34
CA THR A 417 -15.82 -13.38 -0.95
C THR A 417 -17.12 -13.99 -0.43
N SER A 418 -17.11 -15.27 -0.05
CA SER A 418 -18.31 -15.98 0.46
C SER A 418 -18.23 -16.29 1.94
N SER A 419 -17.02 -16.51 2.45
CA SER A 419 -16.75 -16.69 3.88
C SER A 419 -15.43 -16.01 4.22
N ALA A 420 -15.40 -15.19 5.26
CA ALA A 420 -14.20 -14.50 5.69
C ALA A 420 -14.08 -14.57 7.22
N LEU A 421 -12.96 -15.09 7.70
CA LEU A 421 -12.62 -15.11 9.12
C LEU A 421 -11.43 -14.20 9.35
N GLY A 422 -11.62 -13.24 10.24
CA GLY A 422 -10.57 -12.39 10.76
C GLY A 422 -10.27 -12.75 12.21
N VAL A 423 -9.00 -12.80 12.59
CA VAL A 423 -8.57 -13.04 13.96
C VAL A 423 -7.56 -11.99 14.36
N MET A 424 -7.89 -11.23 15.39
CA MET A 424 -7.08 -10.19 16.00
C MET A 424 -6.72 -10.60 17.42
N SER A 425 -5.48 -10.37 17.83
CA SER A 425 -5.02 -10.62 19.20
C SER A 425 -4.18 -9.45 19.70
N VAL A 426 -4.43 -9.01 20.93
CA VAL A 426 -3.61 -8.00 21.60
C VAL A 426 -2.23 -8.57 21.93
N GLY A 427 -2.17 -9.82 22.39
CA GLY A 427 -0.93 -10.56 22.54
C GLY A 427 -0.55 -11.25 21.23
N LYS A 428 -0.11 -12.51 21.34
CA LYS A 428 0.44 -13.29 20.22
C LYS A 428 -0.58 -14.16 19.48
N ILE A 429 -0.29 -14.48 18.22
CA ILE A 429 -0.92 -15.59 17.49
C ILE A 429 0.14 -16.66 17.22
N THR A 430 -0.15 -17.92 17.54
CA THR A 430 0.78 -19.05 17.35
C THR A 430 0.18 -20.15 16.49
N PHE A 431 0.92 -20.58 15.47
CA PHE A 431 0.67 -21.77 14.66
C PHE A 431 1.75 -22.80 14.95
N ASP A 432 1.53 -23.67 15.94
CA ASP A 432 2.57 -24.59 16.44
C ASP A 432 2.38 -26.05 15.97
N ALA A 433 1.30 -26.36 15.26
CA ALA A 433 1.06 -27.68 14.70
C ALA A 433 1.83 -27.91 13.39
N ALA A 434 2.24 -29.15 13.14
CA ALA A 434 2.90 -29.51 11.88
C ALA A 434 1.87 -29.82 10.79
N ASN A 435 2.19 -29.44 9.54
CA ASN A 435 1.42 -29.81 8.35
C ASN A 435 -0.05 -29.38 8.47
N ILE A 436 -0.29 -28.14 8.87
CA ILE A 436 -1.64 -27.56 8.93
C ILE A 436 -1.83 -26.51 7.84
N ASP A 437 -3.05 -26.45 7.32
CA ASP A 437 -3.47 -25.47 6.34
C ASP A 437 -4.49 -24.51 6.97
N VAL A 438 -4.20 -23.23 6.92
CA VAL A 438 -4.97 -22.18 7.59
C VAL A 438 -5.38 -21.13 6.56
N ILE A 439 -6.64 -20.69 6.57
CA ILE A 439 -7.13 -19.58 5.76
C ILE A 439 -7.75 -18.53 6.67
N GLY A 440 -7.35 -17.27 6.50
CA GLY A 440 -7.90 -16.15 7.27
C GLY A 440 -7.07 -14.88 7.21
N ALA A 441 -7.60 -13.82 7.83
CA ALA A 441 -6.89 -12.57 8.06
C ALA A 441 -6.40 -12.55 9.52
N PHE A 442 -5.09 -12.52 9.76
CA PHE A 442 -4.51 -12.62 11.09
C PHE A 442 -3.76 -11.35 11.48
N TYR A 443 -4.17 -10.75 12.59
CA TYR A 443 -3.51 -9.58 13.16
C TYR A 443 -3.09 -9.84 14.60
N SER A 444 -1.86 -9.48 14.93
CA SER A 444 -1.37 -9.46 16.31
C SER A 444 -0.66 -8.16 16.58
N GLN A 445 -1.05 -7.48 17.65
CA GLN A 445 -0.38 -6.26 18.10
C GLN A 445 1.06 -6.57 18.56
N GLU A 446 1.35 -7.76 19.07
CA GLU A 446 2.67 -8.14 19.57
C GLU A 446 3.47 -8.99 18.57
N ARG A 447 3.05 -10.24 18.34
CA ARG A 447 3.82 -11.24 17.59
C ARG A 447 2.93 -12.30 16.94
N ILE A 448 3.24 -12.65 15.69
CA ILE A 448 2.79 -13.90 15.07
C ILE A 448 3.95 -14.88 15.01
N ASN A 449 3.75 -16.10 15.51
CA ASN A 449 4.68 -17.22 15.34
C ASN A 449 4.06 -18.25 14.40
N VAL A 450 4.67 -18.44 13.23
CA VAL A 450 4.32 -19.50 12.30
C VAL A 450 5.43 -20.54 12.34
N ALA A 451 5.18 -21.66 13.03
CA ALA A 451 6.17 -22.72 13.13
C ALA A 451 5.82 -23.90 12.22
N LYS A 452 6.86 -24.66 11.85
CA LYS A 452 6.74 -25.91 11.10
C LYS A 452 6.16 -25.67 9.70
N GLN A 453 5.92 -26.76 8.97
CA GLN A 453 5.37 -26.75 7.62
C GLN A 453 3.88 -26.37 7.65
N THR A 454 3.58 -25.15 8.07
CA THR A 454 2.24 -24.56 8.11
C THR A 454 2.05 -23.72 6.86
N ASN A 455 0.93 -23.93 6.16
CA ASN A 455 0.55 -23.12 5.02
C ASN A 455 -0.57 -22.16 5.43
N VAL A 456 -0.35 -20.86 5.24
CA VAL A 456 -1.32 -19.81 5.54
C VAL A 456 -1.79 -19.17 4.24
N GLY A 457 -3.09 -19.21 3.94
CA GLY A 457 -3.73 -18.43 2.88
C GLY A 457 -4.41 -17.18 3.46
N GLY A 458 -4.02 -16.01 3.00
CA GLY A 458 -4.53 -14.71 3.48
C GLY A 458 -3.39 -13.76 3.82
N THR A 459 -3.50 -13.07 4.95
CA THR A 459 -2.53 -12.03 5.34
C THR A 459 -2.17 -12.14 6.81
N LEU A 460 -0.89 -11.93 7.11
CA LEU A 460 -0.35 -11.79 8.46
C LEU A 460 0.04 -10.32 8.70
N VAL A 461 -0.54 -9.70 9.72
CA VAL A 461 -0.22 -8.32 10.13
C VAL A 461 0.28 -8.32 11.57
N SER A 462 1.55 -7.97 11.81
CA SER A 462 2.07 -7.92 13.18
C SER A 462 3.29 -7.04 13.37
N ASN A 463 3.55 -6.62 14.60
CA ASN A 463 4.79 -5.94 14.95
C ASN A 463 6.02 -6.87 14.85
N LEU A 464 5.85 -8.18 15.08
CA LEU A 464 6.91 -9.16 14.96
C LEU A 464 6.38 -10.45 14.36
N ILE A 465 7.10 -11.03 13.39
CA ILE A 465 6.68 -12.26 12.71
C ILE A 465 7.83 -13.27 12.75
N ASP A 466 7.67 -14.27 13.60
CA ASP A 466 8.63 -15.37 13.74
C ASP A 466 8.17 -16.53 12.84
N MET A 467 8.96 -16.89 11.83
CA MET A 467 8.68 -18.04 10.96
C MET A 467 9.32 -19.34 11.49
N GLY A 468 9.81 -19.31 12.73
CA GLY A 468 10.22 -20.48 13.50
C GLY A 468 11.21 -21.39 12.77
N SER A 469 10.95 -22.71 12.86
CA SER A 469 11.76 -23.74 12.21
C SER A 469 10.90 -24.64 11.33
N ASN A 470 11.49 -25.09 10.21
CA ASN A 470 10.88 -25.94 9.17
C ASN A 470 9.85 -25.22 8.26
N VAL A 471 10.34 -24.29 7.45
CA VAL A 471 9.73 -23.71 6.22
C VAL A 471 8.20 -23.68 6.19
N PRO A 472 7.57 -22.72 6.89
CA PRO A 472 6.18 -22.36 6.61
C PRO A 472 6.04 -21.67 5.26
N SER A 473 4.80 -21.60 4.78
CA SER A 473 4.44 -20.89 3.55
C SER A 473 3.27 -19.93 3.79
N VAL A 474 3.33 -18.73 3.23
CA VAL A 474 2.26 -17.72 3.27
C VAL A 474 1.85 -17.35 1.85
N TYR A 475 0.57 -17.43 1.54
CA TYR A 475 -0.01 -17.12 0.24
C TYR A 475 -0.98 -15.95 0.39
N GLN A 476 -0.63 -14.80 -0.16
CA GLN A 476 -1.52 -13.63 -0.22
C GLN A 476 -2.82 -13.99 -0.92
N VAL A 477 -3.94 -13.41 -0.46
CA VAL A 477 -5.21 -13.47 -1.20
C VAL A 477 -5.59 -12.03 -1.57
N PRO A 478 -5.30 -11.56 -2.81
CA PRO A 478 -5.48 -10.15 -3.18
C PRO A 478 -6.91 -9.62 -2.98
N ALA A 479 -7.93 -10.47 -3.08
CA ALA A 479 -9.31 -10.08 -2.83
C ALA A 479 -9.62 -9.73 -1.35
N LEU A 480 -8.70 -9.96 -0.41
CA LEU A 480 -8.94 -9.77 1.02
C LEU A 480 -9.22 -8.32 1.40
N TYR A 481 -8.41 -7.37 0.94
CA TYR A 481 -8.53 -5.98 1.38
C TYR A 481 -9.87 -5.34 1.00
N THR A 482 -10.53 -5.79 -0.08
CA THR A 482 -11.87 -5.33 -0.50
C THR A 482 -13.02 -6.12 0.14
N ASN A 483 -12.73 -7.25 0.79
CA ASN A 483 -13.71 -8.17 1.38
C ASN A 483 -13.35 -8.47 2.84
N LEU A 484 -12.81 -7.49 3.57
CA LEU A 484 -12.39 -7.69 4.95
C LEU A 484 -13.60 -8.04 5.84
N PRO A 485 -13.45 -8.99 6.78
CA PRO A 485 -14.44 -9.19 7.81
C PRO A 485 -14.73 -7.90 8.58
N PRO A 486 -15.97 -7.70 9.07
CA PRO A 486 -16.34 -6.52 9.82
C PRO A 486 -15.45 -6.38 11.06
N GLY A 487 -15.06 -5.15 11.40
CA GLY A 487 -14.25 -4.86 12.58
C GLY A 487 -12.75 -5.14 12.43
N MET A 488 -12.24 -5.66 11.32
CA MET A 488 -10.80 -5.80 11.13
C MET A 488 -10.10 -4.43 11.16
N ILE A 489 -9.04 -4.31 11.96
CA ILE A 489 -8.27 -3.08 12.07
C ILE A 489 -7.62 -2.72 10.72
N GLY A 490 -7.54 -1.44 10.35
CA GLY A 490 -6.96 -1.04 9.07
C GLY A 490 -7.83 -1.38 7.84
N ALA A 491 -9.12 -1.61 8.04
CA ALA A 491 -10.09 -1.83 6.97
C ALA A 491 -10.47 -0.57 6.18
N GLY A 492 -9.92 0.60 6.53
CA GLY A 492 -10.10 1.81 5.75
C GLY A 492 -9.41 1.72 4.38
N ASN A 493 -10.07 2.25 3.34
CA ASN A 493 -9.43 2.50 2.05
C ASN A 493 -8.25 3.45 2.27
N SER A 494 -7.04 2.90 2.26
CA SER A 494 -5.81 3.67 2.32
C SER A 494 -5.20 3.57 0.93
N TRP A 495 -5.59 4.51 0.07
CA TRP A 495 -4.94 4.68 -1.22
C TRP A 495 -3.93 5.81 -1.10
N ILE A 496 -2.81 5.66 -1.81
CA ILE A 496 -1.92 6.78 -2.07
C ILE A 496 -1.79 6.95 -3.58
N VAL A 497 -1.43 8.17 -3.97
CA VAL A 497 -1.14 8.51 -5.35
C VAL A 497 0.32 8.88 -5.43
N VAL A 498 1.04 8.25 -6.36
CA VAL A 498 2.46 8.55 -6.62
C VAL A 498 2.67 8.94 -8.06
N THR A 499 3.64 9.82 -8.28
CA THR A 499 4.09 10.27 -9.60
C THR A 499 5.29 9.43 -10.02
N SER A 500 5.22 8.79 -11.18
CA SER A 500 6.30 7.95 -11.70
C SER A 500 7.10 8.59 -12.83
N ASP A 501 6.56 9.62 -13.48
CA ASP A 501 7.26 10.39 -14.50
C ASP A 501 6.83 11.86 -14.43
N TRP A 502 7.76 12.77 -14.75
CA TRP A 502 7.56 14.21 -14.74
C TRP A 502 8.25 14.82 -15.95
N GLN A 503 7.49 15.61 -16.73
CA GLN A 503 8.04 16.40 -17.82
C GLN A 503 7.39 17.77 -17.92
N GLU A 504 8.20 18.75 -18.29
CA GLU A 504 7.73 20.05 -18.75
C GLU A 504 7.59 20.01 -20.28
N ILE A 505 6.46 20.50 -20.80
CA ILE A 505 6.09 20.43 -22.23
C ILE A 505 6.04 21.82 -22.86
#